data_AF-J1J218-F1
#
_entry.id   AF-J1J218-F1
#
_cell.length_a   1.000
_cell.length_b   1.000
_cell.length_c   1.000
_cell.angle_alpha   90.00
_cell.angle_beta   90.00
_cell.angle_gamma   90.00
#
_symmetry.space_group_name_H-M   'P 1'
#
loop_
_entity.id
_entity.type
_entity.pdbx_description
1 polymer ?
#
loop_
_entity_poly.entity_id
_entity_poly.type
_entity_poly.pdbx_seq_one_letter_code
_entity_poly.pdbx_strand_id
1 'polypeptide(L)' 'MIDLMFNIKNALLATNIFLILNIFFSKLQFPTWKKSIKLGLITIIIYFIIYLGLYYLIN' A
#
# COMPACT_ATOMS: atom_id res chain seq x y z
N MET A 1 4.07 -13.60 18.63
CA MET A 1 3.94 -12.14 18.90
C MET A 1 4.73 -11.30 17.88
N ILE A 2 5.95 -11.71 17.53
CA ILE A 2 6.80 -11.03 16.54
C ILE A 2 6.19 -11.07 15.12
N ASP A 3 5.64 -12.21 14.69
CA ASP A 3 5.01 -12.35 13.36
C ASP A 3 3.73 -11.52 13.22
N LEU A 4 2.94 -11.42 14.30
CA LEU A 4 1.76 -10.57 14.34
C LEU A 4 2.14 -9.10 14.18
N MET A 5 3.17 -8.65 14.91
CA MET A 5 3.68 -7.29 14.82
C MET A 5 4.21 -6.97 13.42
N PHE A 6 4.91 -7.91 12.78
CA PHE A 6 5.41 -7.77 11.41
C PHE A 6 4.26 -7.65 10.40
N ASN A 7 3.25 -8.51 10.48
CA ASN A 7 2.08 -8.46 9.62
C ASN A 7 1.29 -7.16 9.79
N ILE A 8 1.13 -6.67 11.02
CA ILE A 8 0.47 -5.38 11.30
C ILE A 8 1.24 -4.23 10.67
N LYS A 9 2.57 -4.19 10.83
CA LYS A 9 3.41 -3.14 10.21
C LYS A 9 3.29 -3.13 8.68
N ASN A 10 3.28 -4.30 8.05
CA ASN A 10 3.12 -4.41 6.61
C ASN A 10 1.72 -3.98 6.13
N ALA A 11 0.67 -4.36 6.86
CA ALA A 11 -0.70 -3.93 6.58
C ALA A 11 -0.87 -2.41 6.72
N LEU A 12 -0.26 -1.80 7.74
CA LEU A 12 -0.23 -0.34 7.92
C LEU A 12 0.47 0.35 6.75
N LEU A 13 1.61 -0.17 6.30
CA LEU A 13 2.37 0.41 5.20
C LEU A 13 1.57 0.36 3.88
N ALA A 14 0.96 -0.79 3.56
CA ALA A 14 0.08 -0.91 2.40
C ALA A 14 -1.12 0.05 2.49
N THR A 15 -1.73 0.18 3.68
CA THR A 15 -2.86 1.08 3.91
C THR A 15 -2.46 2.54 3.71
N ASN A 16 -1.28 2.95 4.20
CA ASN A 16 -0.76 4.30 4.02
C ASN A 16 -0.51 4.63 2.54
N ILE A 17 0.05 3.70 1.77
CA ILE A 17 0.24 3.86 0.31
C ILE A 17 -1.12 4.04 -0.36
N PHE A 18 -2.11 3.20 -0.03
CA PHE A 18 -3.47 3.33 -0.56
C PHE A 18 -4.09 4.69 -0.23
N LEU A 19 -3.94 5.16 1.00
CA LEU A 19 -4.48 6.43 1.47
C LEU A 19 -3.88 7.62 0.72
N ILE A 20 -2.56 7.63 0.55
CA ILE A 20 -1.83 8.65 -0.22
C ILE A 20 -2.32 8.67 -1.67
N LEU A 21 -2.38 7.51 -2.33
CA LEU A 21 -2.90 7.41 -3.69
C LEU A 21 -4.35 7.92 -3.77
N ASN A 22 -5.17 7.57 -2.80
CA ASN A 22 -6.55 8.02 -2.75
C ASN A 22 -6.61 9.55 -2.64
N ILE A 23 -5.81 10.19 -1.78
CA ILE A 23 -5.74 11.65 -1.66
C ILE A 23 -5.40 12.29 -3.02
N PHE A 24 -4.39 11.77 -3.72
CA PHE A 24 -3.97 12.32 -5.01
C PHE A 24 -5.02 12.13 -6.13
N PHE A 25 -5.66 10.97 -6.21
CA PHE A 25 -6.55 10.64 -7.33
C PHE A 25 -8.03 10.97 -7.10
N SER A 26 -8.50 10.97 -5.86
CA SER A 26 -9.91 11.17 -5.52
C SER A 26 -10.18 12.44 -4.71
N LYS A 27 -9.15 13.25 -4.39
CA LYS A 27 -9.28 14.50 -3.63
C LYS A 27 -10.09 14.31 -2.33
N LEU A 28 -9.83 13.23 -1.60
CA LEU A 28 -10.49 12.85 -0.34
C LEU A 28 -11.98 12.46 -0.47
N GLN A 29 -12.52 12.32 -1.68
CA GLN A 29 -13.85 11.73 -1.88
C GLN A 29 -13.77 10.21 -1.80
N PHE A 30 -14.77 9.56 -1.21
CA PHE A 30 -14.81 8.10 -1.19
C PHE A 30 -14.80 7.55 -2.62
N PRO A 31 -13.78 6.75 -3.00
CA PRO A 31 -13.70 6.20 -4.33
C PRO A 31 -14.85 5.21 -4.51
N THR A 32 -15.48 5.23 -5.70
CA THR A 32 -16.44 4.20 -6.06
C THR A 32 -15.77 2.82 -6.02
N TRP A 33 -16.55 1.76 -5.81
CA TRP A 33 -16.05 0.38 -5.70
C TRP A 33 -15.04 0.00 -6.81
N LYS A 34 -15.34 0.35 -8.06
CA LYS A 34 -14.44 0.12 -9.21
C LYS A 34 -13.11 0.88 -9.10
N LYS A 35 -13.13 2.14 -8.65
CA LYS A 35 -11.92 2.95 -8.45
C LYS A 35 -11.09 2.43 -7.28
N SER A 36 -11.77 1.99 -6.20
CA SER A 36 -11.11 1.41 -5.03
C SER A 36 -10.34 0.14 -5.38
N ILE A 37 -10.95 -0.78 -6.15
CA ILE A 37 -10.26 -1.99 -6.63
C ILE A 37 -9.04 -1.63 -7.48
N LYS A 38 -9.17 -0.67 -8.39
CA LYS A 38 -8.05 -0.20 -9.22
C LYS A 38 -6.92 0.41 -8.38
N LEU A 39 -7.25 1.22 -7.38
CA LEU A 39 -6.27 1.80 -6.44
C LEU A 39 -5.60 0.74 -5.57
N GLY A 40 -6.35 -0.29 -5.15
CA GLY A 40 -5.83 -1.44 -4.41
C GLY A 40 -4.78 -2.20 -5.22
N LEU A 41 -5.04 -2.47 -6.49
CA LEU A 41 -4.07 -3.10 -7.39
C LEU A 41 -2.78 -2.28 -7.53
N ILE A 42 -2.90 -0.96 -7.70
CA ILE A 42 -1.75 -0.05 -7.78
C ILE A 42 -0.94 -0.08 -6.47
N THR A 43 -1.64 -0.11 -5.33
CA THR A 43 -1.03 -0.18 -4.00
C THR A 43 -0.19 -1.46 -3.84
N ILE A 44 -0.73 -2.61 -4.28
CA ILE A 44 -0.01 -3.90 -4.22
C ILE A 44 1.27 -3.84 -5.06
N ILE A 45 1.22 -3.27 -6.26
CA ILE A 45 2.39 -3.13 -7.14
C ILE A 45 3.46 -2.26 -6.48
N ILE A 46 3.08 -1.09 -5.95
CA ILE A 46 4.01 -0.17 -5.29
C ILE A 46 4.63 -0.82 -4.06
N TYR A 47 3.83 -1.51 -3.26
CA TYR A 47 4.32 -2.25 -2.09
C TYR A 47 5.38 -3.29 -2.50
N PHE A 48 5.14 -4.04 -3.58
CA PHE A 48 6.08 -5.05 -4.07
C PHE A 48 7.39 -4.43 -4.56
N ILE A 49 7.33 -3.29 -5.25
CA ILE A 49 8.53 -2.55 -5.68
C ILE A 49 9.34 -2.06 -4.48
N ILE A 50 8.69 -1.51 -3.45
CA ILE A 50 9.37 -1.05 -2.23
C ILE A 50 10.03 -2.23 -1.53
N TYR A 51 9.33 -3.35 -1.38
CA TYR A 51 9.87 -4.55 -0.74
C TYR A 51 11.09 -5.10 -1.50
N LEU A 52 10.99 -5.19 -2.82
CA LEU A 52 12.06 -5.67 -3.68
C LEU A 52 13.26 -4.70 -3.69
N GLY A 53 13.00 -3.39 -3.73
CA GLY A 53 14.03 -2.36 -3.63
C GLY A 53 14.78 -2.40 -2.31
N LEU A 54 14.07 -2.54 -1.19
CA LEU A 54 14.70 -2.72 0.14
C LEU A 54 15.51 -4.01 0.21
N TYR A 55 15.01 -5.10 -0.37
CA TYR A 55 15.73 -6.38 -0.42
C TYR A 55 17.09 -6.24 -1.14
N TYR A 56 17.13 -5.57 -2.30
CA TYR A 56 18.37 -5.34 -3.07
C TYR A 56 19.28 -4.23 -2.51
N LEU A 57 18.77 -3.33 -1.67
CA LEU A 57 19.58 -2.26 -1.06
C LEU A 57 20.29 -2.74 0.21
N ILE A 58 19.67 -3.66 0.94
CA ILE A 58 20.18 -4.17 2.22
C ILE A 58 21.10 -5.38 2.01
N ASN A 59 20.95 -6.09 0.89
CA ASN A 59 21.73 -7.26 0.51
C ASN A 59 22.64 -6.95 -0.68
#